data_AF-A0A1E8QAJ2-F1
#
_entry.id   AF-A0A1E8QAJ2-F1
#
_cell.length_a   1.000
_cell.length_b   1.000
_cell.length_c   1.000
_cell.angle_alpha   90.00
_cell.angle_beta   90.00
_cell.angle_gamma   90.00
#
_symmetry.space_group_name_H-M   'P 1'
#
loop_
_entity.id
_entity.type
_entity.pdbx_description
1 polymer ?
#
loop_
_entity_poly.entity_id
_entity_poly.type
_entity_poly.pdbx_seq_one_letter_code
_entity_poly.pdbx_strand_id
1 'polypeptide(L)'
;MTPEEQNAELLEHDLVERPDYAGSPVNFTTEAELLASVDTAIANRGIGHNDMHGIGGDYLVTPLEWFTALLDKIKARSADLWVPDLVSFVKYRAERETARVDLLKRRSGEIRLSLKSDAPSSSYDYPLTLRTEVPQNWSVAVVKQGRVQTAVPVEDGVAQYDAVPGREDISLTAI
;
A
#
# COMPACT_ATOMS: atom_id res chain seq x y z
N MET A 1 17.97 -22.54 9.55
CA MET A 1 17.73 -21.31 8.80
C MET A 1 17.22 -20.27 9.78
N THR A 2 17.94 -19.15 9.92
CA THR A 2 17.47 -17.97 10.66
C THR A 2 16.47 -17.18 9.81
N PRO A 3 15.68 -16.25 10.39
CA PRO A 3 14.80 -15.38 9.61
C PRO A 3 15.57 -14.53 8.57
N GLU A 4 16.81 -14.12 8.88
CA GLU A 4 17.67 -13.39 7.95
C GLU A 4 18.10 -14.26 6.76
N GLU A 5 18.50 -15.51 7.02
CA GLU A 5 18.84 -16.48 5.97
C GLU A 5 17.63 -16.80 5.09
N GLN A 6 16.44 -16.96 5.69
CA GLN A 6 15.20 -17.20 4.95
C GLN A 6 14.84 -16.01 4.06
N ASN A 7 14.92 -14.79 4.56
CA ASN A 7 14.62 -13.59 3.78
C ASN A 7 15.61 -13.38 2.63
N ALA A 8 16.89 -13.69 2.84
CA ALA A 8 17.90 -13.63 1.79
C ALA A 8 17.59 -14.63 0.66
N GLU A 9 17.24 -15.88 1.01
CA GLU A 9 16.86 -16.91 0.05
C GLU A 9 15.59 -16.55 -0.73
N LEU A 10 14.56 -16.04 -0.03
CA LEU A 10 13.33 -15.58 -0.67
C LEU A 10 13.63 -14.47 -1.67
N LEU A 11 14.47 -13.50 -1.29
CA LEU A 11 14.85 -12.40 -2.16
C LEU A 11 15.66 -12.87 -3.37
N GLU A 12 16.58 -13.81 -3.20
CA GLU A 12 17.37 -14.40 -4.30
C GLU A 12 16.48 -15.04 -5.38
N HIS A 13 15.32 -15.54 -4.98
CA HIS A 13 14.36 -16.20 -5.86
C HIS A 13 13.11 -15.37 -6.21
N ASP A 14 13.11 -14.07 -5.91
CA ASP A 14 11.96 -13.17 -6.09
C ASP A 14 10.66 -13.71 -5.45
N LEU A 15 10.81 -14.38 -4.31
CA LEU A 15 9.72 -14.94 -3.50
C LEU A 15 9.41 -14.02 -2.32
N VAL A 16 8.18 -14.15 -1.81
CA VAL A 16 7.72 -13.47 -0.59
C VAL A 16 7.13 -14.50 0.37
N GLU A 17 7.32 -14.26 1.67
CA GLU A 17 6.63 -15.05 2.68
C GLU A 17 5.14 -14.70 2.68
N ARG A 18 4.30 -15.72 2.50
CA ARG A 18 2.86 -15.58 2.61
C ARG A 18 2.47 -15.51 4.08
N PRO A 19 1.50 -14.66 4.48
CA PRO A 19 0.90 -14.73 5.80
C PRO A 19 0.35 -16.12 6.13
N ASP A 20 0.16 -16.38 7.43
CA ASP A 20 -0.54 -17.57 7.89
C ASP A 20 -1.91 -17.69 7.25
N TYR A 21 -2.32 -18.93 6.95
CA TYR A 21 -3.61 -19.18 6.33
C TYR A 21 -4.75 -18.69 7.24
N ALA A 22 -5.61 -17.84 6.68
CA ALA A 22 -6.80 -17.36 7.35
C ALA A 22 -7.94 -17.25 6.34
N GLY A 23 -8.90 -18.18 6.36
CA GLY A 23 -9.92 -18.25 5.33
C GLY A 23 -11.16 -19.04 5.70
N SER A 24 -12.28 -18.73 5.04
CA SER A 24 -13.51 -19.53 5.14
C SER A 24 -13.38 -20.82 4.30
N PRO A 25 -13.95 -21.96 4.74
CA PRO A 25 -14.73 -22.17 5.96
C PRO A 25 -13.90 -22.62 7.18
N VAL A 26 -12.57 -22.57 7.11
CA VAL A 26 -11.68 -23.18 8.13
C VAL A 26 -11.48 -22.27 9.35
N ASN A 27 -11.06 -21.03 9.12
CA ASN A 27 -10.80 -20.04 10.19
C ASN A 27 -12.02 -19.15 10.44
N PHE A 28 -12.83 -18.91 9.40
CA PHE A 28 -14.07 -18.15 9.49
C PHE A 28 -15.24 -19.10 9.26
N THR A 29 -15.87 -19.50 10.36
CA THR A 29 -16.92 -20.53 10.39
C THR A 29 -18.32 -19.94 10.30
N THR A 30 -18.44 -18.62 10.38
CA THR A 30 -19.67 -17.85 10.19
C THR A 30 -19.44 -16.63 9.28
N GLU A 31 -20.50 -16.13 8.66
CA GLU A 31 -20.48 -14.86 7.92
C GLU A 31 -19.98 -13.71 8.80
N ALA A 32 -20.45 -13.63 10.04
CA ALA A 32 -20.09 -12.57 10.96
C ALA A 32 -18.58 -12.55 11.27
N GLU A 33 -17.95 -13.71 11.42
CA GLU A 33 -16.50 -13.83 11.60
C GLU A 33 -15.72 -13.38 10.35
N LEU A 34 -16.17 -13.79 9.15
CA LEU A 34 -15.58 -13.33 7.89
C LEU A 34 -15.68 -11.81 7.74
N LEU A 35 -16.85 -11.23 8.01
CA LEU A 35 -17.04 -9.79 7.91
C LEU A 35 -16.26 -9.03 8.99
N ALA A 36 -16.09 -9.60 10.18
CA ALA A 36 -15.31 -8.99 11.25
C ALA A 36 -13.82 -8.88 10.90
N SER A 37 -13.29 -9.77 10.03
CA SER A 37 -11.89 -9.70 9.59
C SER A 37 -11.53 -8.36 8.92
N VAL A 38 -12.50 -7.74 8.22
CA VAL A 38 -12.35 -6.41 7.63
C VAL A 38 -12.18 -5.34 8.70
N ASP A 39 -13.00 -5.37 9.75
CA ASP A 39 -12.92 -4.39 10.84
C ASP A 39 -11.62 -4.56 11.63
N THR A 40 -11.19 -5.80 11.84
CA THR A 40 -9.89 -6.11 12.47
C THR A 40 -8.73 -5.55 11.66
N ALA A 41 -8.74 -5.70 10.32
CA ALA A 41 -7.69 -5.15 9.47
C ALA A 41 -7.60 -3.61 9.59
N ILE A 42 -8.75 -2.93 9.57
CA ILE A 42 -8.84 -1.47 9.76
C ILE A 42 -8.31 -1.07 11.14
N ALA A 43 -8.78 -1.74 12.21
CA ALA A 43 -8.39 -1.42 13.58
C ALA A 43 -6.88 -1.62 13.82
N ASN A 44 -6.30 -2.68 13.25
CA ASN A 44 -4.88 -2.98 13.38
C ASN A 44 -3.98 -2.09 12.52
N ARG A 45 -4.56 -1.32 11.57
CA ARG A 45 -3.81 -0.51 10.59
C ARG A 45 -2.75 -1.34 9.85
N GLY A 46 -3.06 -2.60 9.58
CA GLY A 46 -2.16 -3.59 9.00
C GLY A 46 -2.81 -4.34 7.84
N ILE A 47 -2.18 -5.44 7.42
CA ILE A 47 -2.76 -6.31 6.40
C ILE A 47 -3.91 -7.14 6.98
N GLY A 48 -5.05 -7.12 6.28
CA GLY A 48 -6.08 -8.15 6.39
C GLY A 48 -5.83 -9.21 5.31
N HIS A 49 -5.96 -10.48 5.66
CA HIS A 49 -5.79 -11.59 4.73
C HIS A 49 -6.99 -12.53 4.82
N ASN A 50 -7.58 -12.85 3.68
CA ASN A 50 -8.69 -13.79 3.57
C ASN A 50 -8.39 -14.75 2.41
N ASP A 51 -7.99 -15.97 2.75
CA ASP A 51 -7.79 -17.05 1.79
C ASP A 51 -9.13 -17.72 1.44
N MET A 52 -9.31 -18.06 0.17
CA MET A 52 -10.51 -18.78 -0.30
C MET A 52 -10.08 -19.90 -1.24
N HIS A 53 -10.55 -21.11 -1.00
CA HIS A 53 -10.34 -22.24 -1.92
C HIS A 53 -11.33 -22.20 -3.10
N GLY A 54 -12.58 -21.81 -2.84
CA GLY A 54 -13.63 -21.68 -3.85
C GLY A 54 -14.81 -20.88 -3.33
N ILE A 55 -15.74 -20.50 -4.22
CA ILE A 55 -16.92 -19.70 -3.91
C ILE A 55 -18.17 -20.42 -4.45
N GLY A 56 -19.17 -20.64 -3.60
CA GLY A 56 -20.51 -21.13 -4.01
C GLY A 56 -20.58 -22.57 -4.54
N GLY A 57 -19.58 -23.41 -4.27
CA GLY A 57 -19.51 -24.83 -4.68
C GLY A 57 -19.64 -25.83 -3.53
N ASP A 58 -19.05 -27.02 -3.68
CA ASP A 58 -19.35 -28.15 -2.78
C ASP A 58 -18.26 -28.46 -1.72
N TYR A 59 -16.97 -28.25 -2.02
CA TYR A 59 -15.87 -28.63 -1.13
C TYR A 59 -14.97 -27.45 -0.75
N LEU A 60 -14.84 -27.21 0.56
CA LEU A 60 -14.03 -26.12 1.16
C LEU A 60 -14.34 -24.73 0.59
N VAL A 61 -15.60 -24.44 0.30
CA VAL A 61 -15.97 -23.16 -0.31
C VAL A 61 -16.41 -22.13 0.73
N THR A 62 -16.19 -20.86 0.38
CA THR A 62 -16.92 -19.74 0.97
C THR A 62 -18.32 -19.71 0.36
N PRO A 63 -19.41 -19.69 1.15
CA PRO A 63 -20.76 -19.51 0.62
C PRO A 63 -20.85 -18.25 -0.25
N LEU A 64 -21.56 -18.31 -1.37
CA LEU A 64 -21.62 -17.20 -2.33
C LEU A 64 -22.17 -15.94 -1.66
N GLU A 65 -23.19 -16.10 -0.82
CA GLU A 65 -23.79 -15.01 -0.05
C GLU A 65 -22.79 -14.33 0.89
N TRP A 66 -21.91 -15.08 1.56
CA TRP A 66 -20.89 -14.51 2.44
C TRP A 66 -19.82 -13.77 1.64
N PHE A 67 -19.42 -14.33 0.49
CA PHE A 67 -18.47 -13.67 -0.40
C PHE A 67 -19.01 -12.34 -0.93
N THR A 68 -20.28 -12.31 -1.37
CA THR A 68 -20.95 -11.07 -1.78
C THR A 68 -21.02 -10.07 -0.64
N ALA A 69 -21.41 -10.48 0.57
CA ALA A 69 -21.46 -9.60 1.74
C ALA A 69 -20.07 -9.02 2.10
N LEU A 70 -19.01 -9.83 1.96
CA LEU A 70 -17.64 -9.38 2.17
C LEU A 70 -17.24 -8.30 1.16
N LEU A 71 -17.54 -8.49 -0.13
CA LEU A 71 -17.27 -7.51 -1.17
C LEU A 71 -18.04 -6.20 -0.92
N ASP A 72 -19.30 -6.28 -0.53
CA ASP A 72 -20.12 -5.11 -0.19
C ASP A 72 -19.53 -4.35 0.99
N LYS A 73 -19.05 -5.06 2.02
CA LYS A 73 -18.38 -4.45 3.18
C LYS A 73 -17.07 -3.77 2.81
N ILE A 74 -16.22 -4.44 2.02
CA ILE A 74 -14.96 -3.86 1.52
C ILE A 74 -15.27 -2.59 0.72
N LYS A 75 -16.27 -2.63 -0.15
CA LYS A 75 -16.68 -1.46 -0.95
C LYS A 75 -17.18 -0.32 -0.08
N ALA A 76 -17.98 -0.60 0.94
CA ALA A 76 -18.49 0.39 1.90
C ALA A 76 -17.38 1.00 2.80
N ARG A 77 -16.19 0.40 2.82
CA ARG A 77 -15.01 0.84 3.59
C ARG A 77 -13.83 1.22 2.69
N SER A 78 -14.06 1.50 1.41
CA SER A 78 -12.99 1.75 0.44
C SER A 78 -12.13 3.00 0.74
N ALA A 79 -12.63 3.91 1.59
CA ALA A 79 -11.85 5.06 2.06
C ALA A 79 -10.78 4.66 3.11
N ASP A 80 -11.01 3.56 3.82
CA ASP A 80 -10.16 3.08 4.91
C ASP A 80 -9.31 1.86 4.51
N LEU A 81 -9.59 1.28 3.34
CA LEU A 81 -8.99 0.03 2.87
C LEU A 81 -8.26 0.22 1.55
N TRP A 82 -7.06 -0.36 1.49
CA TRP A 82 -6.37 -0.66 0.24
C TRP A 82 -6.44 -2.18 0.01
N VAL A 83 -6.84 -2.59 -1.19
CA VAL A 83 -7.01 -4.01 -1.57
C VAL A 83 -5.98 -4.38 -2.65
N PRO A 84 -4.69 -4.54 -2.30
CA PRO A 84 -3.65 -4.97 -3.22
C PRO A 84 -3.61 -6.49 -3.36
N ASP A 85 -2.90 -6.97 -4.38
CA ASP A 85 -2.34 -8.32 -4.34
C ASP A 85 -1.19 -8.42 -3.31
N LEU A 86 -0.82 -9.65 -2.93
CA LEU A 86 0.21 -9.88 -1.90
C LEU A 86 1.57 -9.31 -2.29
N VAL A 87 1.97 -9.41 -3.56
CA VAL A 87 3.28 -8.94 -4.01
C VAL A 87 3.36 -7.42 -3.93
N SER A 88 2.33 -6.72 -4.40
CA SER A 88 2.23 -5.26 -4.28
C SER A 88 2.27 -4.79 -2.82
N PHE A 89 1.57 -5.48 -1.91
CA PHE A 89 1.63 -5.16 -0.48
C PHE A 89 3.04 -5.34 0.10
N VAL A 90 3.69 -6.48 -0.17
CA VAL A 90 5.03 -6.77 0.35
C VAL A 90 6.06 -5.76 -0.17
N LYS A 91 6.00 -5.43 -1.48
CA LYS A 91 6.86 -4.40 -2.07
C LYS A 91 6.67 -3.04 -1.39
N TYR A 92 5.41 -2.57 -1.33
CA TYR A 92 5.09 -1.30 -0.68
C TYR A 92 5.54 -1.25 0.78
N ARG A 93 5.30 -2.33 1.54
CA ARG A 93 5.68 -2.40 2.96
C ARG A 93 7.19 -2.30 3.13
N ALA A 94 7.96 -3.13 2.40
CA ALA A 94 9.42 -3.15 2.48
C ALA A 94 10.04 -1.80 2.10
N GLU A 95 9.53 -1.18 1.03
CA GLU A 95 9.98 0.15 0.61
C GLU A 95 9.65 1.21 1.66
N ARG A 96 8.40 1.22 2.16
CA ARG A 96 7.92 2.21 3.13
C ARG A 96 8.62 2.13 4.48
N GLU A 97 8.91 0.93 4.99
CA GLU A 97 9.51 0.73 6.31
C GLU A 97 10.95 1.26 6.38
N THR A 98 11.65 1.27 5.25
CA THR A 98 13.04 1.76 5.14
C THR A 98 13.13 3.13 4.47
N ALA A 99 12.01 3.69 4.02
CA ALA A 99 11.98 4.92 3.24
C ALA A 99 12.58 6.11 4.02
N ARG A 100 13.36 6.92 3.30
CA ARG A 100 13.93 8.19 3.77
C ARG A 100 13.59 9.28 2.76
N VAL A 101 13.07 10.40 3.26
CA VAL A 101 12.79 11.60 2.46
C VAL A 101 13.75 12.70 2.88
N ASP A 102 14.58 13.15 1.94
CA ASP A 102 15.50 14.27 2.14
C ASP A 102 14.92 15.54 1.51
N LEU A 103 14.85 16.63 2.29
CA LEU A 103 14.50 17.95 1.75
C LEU A 103 15.72 18.57 1.07
N LEU A 104 15.67 18.69 -0.25
CA LEU A 104 16.75 19.27 -1.04
C LEU A 104 16.59 20.79 -1.21
N LYS A 105 15.34 21.26 -1.33
CA LYS A 105 15.04 22.68 -1.52
C LYS A 105 13.63 23.02 -1.03
N ARG A 106 13.48 24.17 -0.37
CA ARG A 106 12.17 24.77 -0.05
C ARG A 106 12.17 26.27 -0.31
N ARG A 107 11.29 26.72 -1.19
CA ARG A 107 11.01 28.14 -1.51
C ARG A 107 9.50 28.31 -1.70
N SER A 108 9.01 29.55 -1.77
CA SER A 108 7.57 29.82 -1.91
C SER A 108 6.91 29.20 -3.16
N GLY A 109 7.67 29.01 -4.23
CA GLY A 109 7.16 28.43 -5.50
C GLY A 109 7.70 27.04 -5.84
N GLU A 110 8.57 26.44 -5.02
CA GLU A 110 9.16 25.13 -5.32
C GLU A 110 9.57 24.39 -4.03
N ILE A 111 9.21 23.11 -3.97
CA ILE A 111 9.76 22.14 -3.03
C ILE A 111 10.47 21.06 -3.84
N ARG A 112 11.68 20.65 -3.42
CA ARG A 112 12.40 19.53 -4.00
C ARG A 112 12.80 18.53 -2.93
N LEU A 113 12.52 17.25 -3.19
CA LEU A 113 12.77 16.14 -2.29
C LEU A 113 13.54 15.03 -3.00
N SER A 114 14.31 14.25 -2.25
CA SER A 114 14.83 12.95 -2.68
C SER A 114 14.16 11.87 -1.85
N LEU A 115 13.69 10.80 -2.48
CA LEU A 115 13.10 9.63 -1.83
C LEU A 115 14.02 8.42 -2.05
N LYS A 116 14.43 7.77 -0.96
CA LYS A 116 15.27 6.57 -0.97
C LYS A 116 14.64 5.49 -0.10
N SER A 117 15.05 4.24 -0.31
CA SER A 117 14.71 3.07 0.49
C SER A 117 15.92 2.14 0.48
N ASP A 118 16.05 1.31 1.53
CA ASP A 118 17.08 0.27 1.60
C ASP A 118 16.66 -1.01 0.84
N ALA A 119 15.41 -1.07 0.34
CA ALA A 119 14.92 -2.17 -0.46
C ALA A 119 15.62 -2.22 -1.84
N PRO A 120 15.97 -3.41 -2.36
CA PRO A 120 16.67 -3.54 -3.64
C PRO A 120 15.83 -3.04 -4.83
N SER A 121 16.22 -1.91 -5.41
CA SER A 121 15.48 -1.25 -6.51
C SER A 121 15.24 -2.07 -7.79
N SER A 122 15.91 -3.22 -7.96
CA SER A 122 15.68 -4.15 -9.08
C SER A 122 14.35 -4.89 -8.97
N SER A 123 13.91 -5.20 -7.75
CA SER A 123 12.71 -5.97 -7.46
C SER A 123 11.64 -5.12 -6.74
N TYR A 124 12.03 -3.97 -6.19
CA TYR A 124 11.17 -3.05 -5.45
C TYR A 124 11.10 -1.71 -6.16
N ASP A 125 9.97 -1.48 -6.83
CA ASP A 125 9.70 -0.32 -7.68
C ASP A 125 8.26 0.18 -7.51
N TYR A 126 7.64 -0.13 -6.37
CA TYR A 126 6.25 0.18 -6.12
C TYR A 126 6.10 1.61 -5.58
N PRO A 127 5.17 2.43 -6.11
CA PRO A 127 5.02 3.81 -5.65
C PRO A 127 4.63 3.88 -4.16
N LEU A 128 5.33 4.73 -3.42
CA LEU A 128 4.95 5.12 -2.07
C LEU A 128 4.09 6.38 -2.09
N THR A 129 3.10 6.45 -1.20
CA THR A 129 2.30 7.67 -1.03
C THR A 129 3.01 8.63 -0.07
N LEU A 130 3.42 9.78 -0.60
CA LEU A 130 3.98 10.89 0.18
C LEU A 130 2.91 11.92 0.48
N ARG A 131 3.03 12.53 1.66
CA ARG A 131 2.26 13.70 2.07
C ARG A 131 3.23 14.83 2.34
N THR A 132 3.22 15.85 1.50
CA THR A 132 4.13 17.00 1.61
C THR A 132 3.37 18.23 2.02
N GLU A 133 3.76 18.84 3.13
CA GLU A 133 3.28 20.17 3.50
C GLU A 133 3.79 21.22 2.52
N VAL A 134 2.87 21.95 1.90
CA VAL A 134 3.16 22.99 0.91
C VAL A 134 2.85 24.38 1.47
N PRO A 135 3.35 25.47 0.86
CA PRO A 135 2.96 26.82 1.24
C PRO A 135 1.44 27.03 1.19
N GLN A 136 0.88 27.78 2.15
CA GLN A 136 -0.57 27.95 2.33
C GLN A 136 -1.30 28.55 1.12
N ASN A 137 -0.59 29.22 0.22
CA ASN A 137 -1.18 29.83 -0.96
C ASN A 137 -1.35 28.85 -2.14
N TRP A 138 -0.95 27.59 -2.01
CA TRP A 138 -1.09 26.58 -3.05
C TRP A 138 -2.46 25.91 -2.94
N SER A 139 -3.22 25.89 -4.03
CA SER A 139 -4.47 25.12 -4.15
C SER A 139 -4.27 23.82 -4.92
N VAL A 140 -3.29 23.78 -5.82
CA VAL A 140 -2.89 22.62 -6.60
C VAL A 140 -1.36 22.56 -6.63
N ALA A 141 -0.82 21.36 -6.44
CA ALA A 141 0.60 21.10 -6.60
C ALA A 141 0.85 20.26 -7.86
N VAL A 142 1.71 20.75 -8.75
CA VAL A 142 2.25 19.94 -9.85
C VAL A 142 3.45 19.19 -9.30
N VAL A 143 3.30 17.88 -9.18
CA VAL A 143 4.33 16.95 -8.74
C VAL A 143 4.99 16.35 -9.97
N LYS A 144 6.32 16.33 -10.00
CA LYS A 144 7.10 15.69 -11.05
C LYS A 144 8.20 14.83 -10.46
N GLN A 145 8.36 13.63 -11.01
CA GLN A 145 9.47 12.73 -10.75
C GLN A 145 9.92 12.12 -12.08
N GLY A 146 11.14 12.47 -12.53
CA GLY A 146 11.63 12.08 -13.85
C GLY A 146 10.70 12.54 -14.98
N ARG A 147 10.08 11.59 -15.70
CA ARG A 147 9.14 11.84 -16.80
C ARG A 147 7.67 11.89 -16.37
N VAL A 148 7.36 11.45 -15.16
CA VAL A 148 5.99 11.43 -14.64
C VAL A 148 5.68 12.82 -14.06
N GLN A 149 4.51 13.35 -14.41
CA GLN A 149 4.00 14.61 -13.88
C GLN A 149 2.51 14.50 -13.62
N THR A 150 2.09 14.88 -12.41
CA THR A 150 0.68 14.83 -11.97
C THR A 150 0.34 16.10 -11.22
N ALA A 151 -0.85 16.66 -11.48
CA ALA A 151 -1.41 17.73 -10.66
C ALA A 151 -2.28 17.09 -9.56
N VAL A 152 -2.01 17.42 -8.30
CA VAL A 152 -2.78 16.94 -7.15
C VAL A 152 -3.40 18.11 -6.40
N PRO A 153 -4.64 17.97 -5.88
CA PRO A 153 -5.22 18.99 -5.03
C PRO A 153 -4.38 19.16 -3.76
N VAL A 154 -4.36 20.38 -3.23
CA VAL A 154 -3.81 20.67 -1.91
C VAL A 154 -4.98 20.74 -0.93
N GLU A 155 -5.01 19.80 0.00
CA GLU A 155 -6.04 19.69 1.03
C GLU A 155 -5.39 19.95 2.39
N ASP A 156 -5.92 20.91 3.13
CA ASP A 156 -5.39 21.33 4.44
C ASP A 156 -3.88 21.63 4.42
N GLY A 157 -3.39 22.24 3.33
CA GLY A 157 -1.98 22.58 3.16
C GLY A 157 -1.07 21.40 2.82
N VAL A 158 -1.63 20.24 2.46
CA VAL A 158 -0.90 19.02 2.14
C VAL A 158 -1.19 18.60 0.69
N ALA A 159 -0.11 18.35 -0.06
CA ALA A 159 -0.17 17.64 -1.33
C ALA A 159 0.12 16.16 -1.09
N GLN A 160 -0.82 15.28 -1.43
CA GLN A 160 -0.64 13.83 -1.39
C GLN A 160 -0.43 13.28 -2.81
N TYR A 161 0.61 12.47 -3.00
CA TYR A 161 0.99 11.96 -4.31
C TYR A 161 1.85 10.70 -4.19
N ASP A 162 1.97 9.97 -5.28
CA ASP A 162 2.80 8.79 -5.39
C ASP A 162 4.20 9.13 -5.92
N ALA A 163 5.24 8.53 -5.33
CA ALA A 163 6.60 8.59 -5.84
C ALA A 163 7.35 7.29 -5.59
N VAL A 164 8.29 6.96 -6.47
CA VAL A 164 9.07 5.71 -6.39
C VAL A 164 10.43 5.99 -5.77
N PRO A 165 10.84 5.27 -4.71
CA PRO A 165 12.17 5.38 -4.12
C PRO A 165 13.31 5.11 -5.10
N GLY A 166 14.45 5.76 -4.88
CA GLY A 166 15.67 5.55 -5.68
C GLY A 166 15.59 6.05 -7.13
N ARG A 167 14.53 6.78 -7.49
CA ARG A 167 14.40 7.49 -8.77
C ARG A 167 14.91 8.92 -8.66
N GLU A 168 14.66 9.71 -9.70
CA GLU A 168 15.01 11.13 -9.72
C GLU A 168 14.33 11.91 -8.59
N ASP A 169 14.89 13.09 -8.30
CA ASP A 169 14.31 14.03 -7.35
C ASP A 169 12.85 14.35 -7.69
N ILE A 170 12.05 14.47 -6.64
CA ILE A 170 10.66 14.89 -6.71
C ILE A 170 10.65 16.43 -6.64
N SER A 171 9.98 17.07 -7.60
CA SER A 171 9.72 18.51 -7.54
C SER A 171 8.23 18.78 -7.43
N LEU A 172 7.85 19.67 -6.52
CA LEU A 172 6.51 20.22 -6.41
C LEU A 172 6.54 21.71 -6.72
N THR A 173 5.60 22.18 -7.53
CA THR A 173 5.39 23.61 -7.83
C THR A 173 3.90 23.95 -7.78
N ALA A 174 3.55 25.20 -7.44
CA ALA A 174 2.17 25.67 -7.54
C ALA A 174 1.71 25.80 -8.99
N ILE A 175 0.39 25.71 -9.19
CA ILE A 175 -0.32 26.31 -10.34
C ILE A 175 -0.80 27.70 -9.94
#